data_AF-A0A6H5GH62-F1
#
_entry.id   AF-A0A6H5GH62-F1
#
_cell.length_a   1.000
_cell.length_b   1.000
_cell.length_c   1.000
_cell.angle_alpha   90.00
_cell.angle_beta   90.00
_cell.angle_gamma   90.00
#
_symmetry.space_group_name_H-M   'P 1'
#
loop_
_entity.id
_entity.type
_entity.pdbx_description
1 polymer ?
#
loop_
_entity_poly.entity_id
_entity_poly.type
_entity_poly.pdbx_seq_one_letter_code
_entity_poly.pdbx_strand_id
1 'polypeptide(L)'
;MIAVLQKASVTLAVGGWNEGSANYSEMAADQKKRSSFIASAIETIKKHDFDGFDLDWEFPTKRGGRPEDRENFIALLKDLRAALKPHGYILTAAISAGIETLKSGYKLKEVGDLLDYVHLMCYDYRGSWDSTTGANSPLGPVTDPLTVKSSVSFVLANGIPARKLVLGLPTYGRTFILETPPAEGEKRNLGERSKTGAGFQGPFTRTDGFMGYNELCLELKSSNWTVYWDDASSTPFAVNGDKVISFDNAKSIQLKVSDLLGD
;
A
#
# COMPACT_ATOMS: atom_id res chain seq x y z
N MET A 1 -1.63 -36.16 15.61
CA MET A 1 -2.14 -35.21 14.60
C MET A 1 -0.95 -34.43 14.09
N ILE A 2 -0.38 -34.83 12.94
CA ILE A 2 0.77 -34.13 12.36
C ILE A 2 0.19 -32.87 11.71
N ALA A 3 0.50 -31.70 12.25
CA ALA A 3 0.28 -30.45 11.54
C ALA A 3 1.15 -30.51 10.29
N VAL A 4 0.53 -30.79 9.15
CA VAL A 4 1.18 -30.55 7.85
C VAL A 4 1.28 -29.03 7.76
N LEU A 5 2.45 -28.49 8.10
CA LEU A 5 2.79 -27.12 7.75
C LEU A 5 2.61 -27.03 6.22
N GLN A 6 1.59 -26.30 5.77
CA GLN A 6 1.49 -25.95 4.36
C GLN A 6 2.79 -25.23 3.98
N LYS A 7 3.43 -25.67 2.90
CA LYS A 7 4.63 -25.00 2.36
C LYS A 7 4.27 -23.53 2.15
N ALA A 8 5.04 -22.62 2.73
CA ALA A 8 4.90 -21.20 2.44
C ALA A 8 5.32 -20.93 1.00
N SER A 9 4.51 -20.16 0.26
CA SER A 9 4.88 -19.68 -1.07
C SER A 9 5.73 -18.42 -0.96
N VAL A 10 6.83 -18.36 -1.69
CA VAL A 10 7.73 -17.19 -1.75
C VAL A 10 7.76 -16.66 -3.18
N THR A 11 7.37 -15.40 -3.39
CA THR A 11 7.35 -14.78 -4.73
C THR A 11 8.40 -13.67 -4.85
N LEU A 12 8.80 -13.39 -6.10
CA LEU A 12 9.66 -12.26 -6.44
C LEU A 12 8.80 -11.03 -6.76
N ALA A 13 8.94 -9.95 -5.98
CA ALA A 13 8.35 -8.66 -6.30
C ALA A 13 9.30 -7.80 -7.14
N VAL A 14 8.79 -7.17 -8.20
CA VAL A 14 9.56 -6.24 -9.04
C VAL A 14 8.77 -4.95 -9.23
N GLY A 15 9.38 -3.83 -8.84
CA GLY A 15 8.62 -2.59 -8.69
C GLY A 15 9.06 -1.76 -7.49
N GLY A 16 8.07 -1.18 -6.85
CA GLY A 16 8.20 -0.37 -5.66
C GLY A 16 8.37 1.11 -5.97
N TRP A 17 7.95 1.93 -5.03
CA TRP A 17 7.98 3.38 -5.13
C TRP A 17 9.29 3.95 -5.69
N ASN A 18 10.46 3.48 -5.22
CA ASN A 18 11.74 4.07 -5.62
C ASN A 18 12.17 3.78 -7.06
N GLU A 19 11.70 2.69 -7.68
CA GLU A 19 12.02 2.37 -9.09
C GLU A 19 11.38 3.35 -10.08
N GLY A 20 10.32 4.07 -9.66
CA GLY A 20 9.59 4.98 -10.54
C GLY A 20 8.64 4.25 -11.50
N SER A 21 8.12 4.97 -12.51
CA SER A 21 7.11 4.44 -13.43
C SER A 21 7.49 4.55 -14.91
N ALA A 22 8.42 5.45 -15.26
CA ALA A 22 8.79 5.70 -16.66
C ALA A 22 9.31 4.43 -17.39
N ASN A 23 10.20 3.66 -16.76
CA ASN A 23 10.74 2.43 -17.34
C ASN A 23 9.66 1.36 -17.52
N TYR A 24 8.71 1.26 -16.58
CA TYR A 24 7.58 0.34 -16.68
C TYR A 24 6.62 0.75 -17.80
N SER A 25 6.32 2.04 -17.94
CA SER A 25 5.50 2.57 -19.03
C SER A 25 6.12 2.24 -20.40
N GLU A 26 7.42 2.46 -20.56
CA GLU A 26 8.15 2.14 -21.79
C GLU A 26 8.20 0.64 -22.07
N MET A 27 8.47 -0.18 -21.05
CA MET A 27 8.52 -1.64 -21.17
C MET A 27 7.14 -2.21 -21.54
N ALA A 28 6.08 -1.77 -20.87
CA ALA A 28 4.73 -2.29 -21.07
C ALA A 28 4.15 -1.91 -22.45
N ALA A 29 4.55 -0.77 -23.02
CA ALA A 29 4.07 -0.30 -24.33
C ALA A 29 4.60 -1.12 -25.52
N ASP A 30 5.68 -1.89 -25.37
CA ASP A 30 6.34 -2.60 -26.47
C ASP A 30 6.35 -4.12 -26.22
N GLN A 31 5.76 -4.89 -27.14
CA GLN A 31 5.66 -6.35 -27.01
C GLN A 31 7.01 -7.05 -26.90
N LYS A 32 8.04 -6.58 -27.61
CA LYS A 32 9.39 -7.17 -27.53
C LYS A 32 10.01 -6.86 -26.18
N LYS A 33 9.85 -5.64 -25.65
CA LYS A 33 10.34 -5.30 -24.31
C LYS A 33 9.63 -6.08 -23.21
N ARG A 34 8.30 -6.23 -23.29
CA ARG A 34 7.54 -7.12 -22.39
C ARG A 34 8.06 -8.54 -22.44
N SER A 35 8.27 -9.08 -23.64
CA SER A 35 8.78 -10.45 -23.81
C SER A 35 10.16 -10.64 -23.18
N SER A 36 11.07 -9.69 -23.38
CA SER A 36 12.42 -9.71 -22.76
C SER A 36 12.35 -9.60 -21.24
N PHE A 37 11.51 -8.71 -20.70
CA PHE A 37 11.30 -8.56 -19.27
C PHE A 37 10.76 -9.86 -18.65
N ILE A 38 9.74 -10.46 -19.25
CA ILE A 38 9.10 -11.70 -18.77
C ILE A 38 10.09 -12.87 -18.83
N ALA A 39 10.88 -12.99 -19.90
CA ALA A 39 11.90 -14.03 -19.99
C ALA A 39 12.93 -13.92 -18.86
N SER A 40 13.41 -12.70 -18.58
CA SER A 40 14.34 -12.41 -17.48
C SER A 40 13.72 -12.71 -16.10
N ALA A 41 12.45 -12.36 -15.90
CA ALA A 41 11.72 -12.68 -14.68
C ALA A 41 11.60 -14.20 -14.47
N ILE A 42 11.22 -14.97 -15.50
CA ILE A 42 11.13 -16.43 -15.44
C ILE A 42 12.49 -17.08 -15.12
N GLU A 43 13.57 -16.59 -15.72
CA GLU A 43 14.92 -17.06 -15.42
C GLU A 43 15.27 -16.80 -13.94
N THR A 44 14.96 -15.61 -13.44
CA THR A 44 15.22 -15.24 -12.04
C THR A 44 14.40 -16.08 -11.07
N ILE A 45 13.11 -16.31 -11.37
CA ILE A 45 12.23 -17.17 -10.58
C ILE A 45 12.81 -18.59 -10.49
N LYS A 46 13.22 -19.18 -11.61
CA LYS A 46 13.81 -20.52 -11.65
C LYS A 46 15.15 -20.60 -10.92
N LYS A 47 16.01 -19.60 -11.11
CA LYS A 47 17.34 -19.55 -10.52
C LYS A 47 17.30 -19.49 -8.99
N HIS A 48 16.28 -18.83 -8.44
CA HIS A 48 16.15 -18.61 -7.01
C HIS A 48 15.03 -19.43 -6.35
N ASP A 49 14.42 -20.37 -7.10
CA ASP A 49 13.35 -21.27 -6.64
C ASP A 49 12.15 -20.52 -6.03
N PHE A 50 11.76 -19.39 -6.65
CA PHE A 50 10.54 -18.68 -6.28
C PHE A 50 9.30 -19.42 -6.79
N ASP A 51 8.20 -19.34 -6.04
CA ASP A 51 6.90 -19.92 -6.37
C ASP A 51 6.06 -18.99 -7.27
N GLY A 52 6.54 -17.78 -7.58
CA GLY A 52 5.80 -16.83 -8.42
C GLY A 52 6.39 -15.42 -8.53
N PHE A 53 5.57 -14.52 -9.07
CA PHE A 53 5.90 -13.14 -9.39
C PHE A 53 4.85 -12.17 -8.84
N ASP A 54 5.30 -11.08 -8.23
CA ASP A 54 4.47 -9.95 -7.81
C ASP A 54 4.88 -8.70 -8.61
N LEU A 55 3.92 -8.10 -9.32
CA LEU A 55 4.15 -6.85 -10.05
C LEU A 55 3.81 -5.65 -9.16
N ASP A 56 4.79 -4.82 -8.86
CA ASP A 56 4.61 -3.62 -8.03
C ASP A 56 4.91 -2.33 -8.82
N TRP A 57 4.26 -2.17 -9.97
CA TRP A 57 4.40 -0.95 -10.78
C TRP A 57 3.64 0.21 -10.13
N GLU A 58 4.38 1.18 -9.59
CA GLU A 58 3.82 2.35 -8.88
C GLU A 58 3.96 3.70 -9.63
N PHE A 59 2.98 4.15 -10.41
CA PHE A 59 1.76 3.46 -10.85
C PHE A 59 1.57 3.67 -12.35
N PRO A 60 0.88 2.76 -13.07
CA PRO A 60 0.41 3.03 -14.42
C PRO A 60 -0.22 4.42 -14.51
N THR A 61 0.11 5.20 -15.56
CA THR A 61 -0.35 6.59 -15.82
C THR A 61 0.22 7.67 -14.89
N LYS A 62 1.02 7.31 -13.87
CA LYS A 62 1.60 8.26 -12.91
C LYS A 62 3.12 8.26 -12.99
N ARG A 63 3.77 9.27 -12.40
CA ARG A 63 5.23 9.31 -12.16
C ARG A 63 6.11 9.06 -13.39
N GLY A 64 5.75 9.68 -14.52
CA GLY A 64 6.42 9.48 -15.82
C GLY A 64 5.73 8.47 -16.74
N GLY A 65 4.59 7.91 -16.32
CA GLY A 65 3.70 7.11 -17.16
C GLY A 65 2.81 7.92 -18.11
N ARG A 66 2.05 7.21 -18.94
CA ARG A 66 1.17 7.75 -20.00
C ARG A 66 -0.25 7.17 -19.86
N PRO A 67 -1.30 7.81 -20.40
CA PRO A 67 -2.67 7.28 -20.33
C PRO A 67 -2.82 5.84 -20.88
N GLU A 68 -2.04 5.48 -21.89
CA GLU A 68 -2.01 4.16 -22.51
C GLU A 68 -1.55 3.06 -21.55
N ASP A 69 -0.88 3.42 -20.44
CA ASP A 69 -0.43 2.48 -19.42
C ASP A 69 -1.60 1.67 -18.84
N ARG A 70 -2.82 2.22 -18.84
CA ARG A 70 -4.02 1.49 -18.42
C ARG A 70 -4.26 0.24 -19.25
N GLU A 71 -4.03 0.32 -20.56
CA GLU A 71 -4.14 -0.80 -21.49
C GLU A 71 -2.88 -1.67 -21.46
N ASN A 72 -1.71 -1.02 -21.42
CA ASN A 72 -0.42 -1.71 -21.42
C ASN A 72 -0.21 -2.56 -20.16
N PHE A 73 -0.74 -2.13 -19.01
CA PHE A 73 -0.76 -2.91 -17.77
C PHE A 73 -1.48 -4.25 -17.98
N ILE A 74 -2.63 -4.23 -18.67
CA ILE A 74 -3.38 -5.45 -18.98
C ILE A 74 -2.64 -6.32 -20.01
N ALA A 75 -2.02 -5.72 -21.02
CA ALA A 75 -1.19 -6.47 -21.98
C ALA A 75 -0.03 -7.19 -21.26
N LEU A 76 0.63 -6.49 -20.33
CA LEU A 76 1.69 -7.06 -19.50
C LEU A 76 1.18 -8.19 -18.61
N LEU A 77 0.03 -8.03 -17.93
CA LEU A 77 -0.55 -9.09 -17.11
C LEU A 77 -0.96 -10.33 -17.93
N LYS A 78 -1.48 -10.14 -19.15
CA LYS A 78 -1.80 -11.24 -20.07
C LYS A 78 -0.56 -12.02 -20.46
N ASP A 79 0.50 -11.32 -20.85
CA ASP A 79 1.77 -11.93 -21.26
C ASP A 79 2.46 -12.64 -20.06
N LEU A 80 2.48 -12.02 -18.87
CA LEU A 80 2.98 -12.63 -17.63
C LEU A 80 2.20 -13.90 -17.27
N ARG A 81 0.86 -13.84 -17.27
CA ARG A 81 0.02 -15.00 -16.95
C ARG A 81 0.27 -16.15 -17.91
N ALA A 82 0.39 -15.86 -19.21
CA ALA A 82 0.66 -16.88 -20.23
C ALA A 82 2.02 -17.57 -20.00
N ALA A 83 3.04 -16.81 -19.57
CA ALA A 83 4.37 -17.35 -19.29
C ALA A 83 4.47 -18.10 -17.95
N LEU A 84 3.77 -17.64 -16.91
CA LEU A 84 3.84 -18.20 -15.55
C LEU A 84 2.98 -19.47 -15.41
N LYS A 85 1.81 -19.53 -16.06
CA LYS A 85 0.84 -20.63 -15.91
C LYS A 85 1.41 -22.03 -16.22
N PRO A 86 2.20 -22.26 -17.30
CA PRO A 86 2.77 -23.58 -17.60
C PRO A 86 3.70 -24.12 -16.50
N HIS A 87 4.25 -23.22 -15.67
CA HIS A 87 5.14 -23.58 -14.57
C HIS A 87 4.39 -23.75 -13.24
N GLY A 88 3.08 -23.45 -13.19
CA GLY A 88 2.31 -23.44 -11.95
C GLY A 88 2.66 -22.26 -11.03
N TYR A 89 3.32 -21.22 -11.54
CA TYR A 89 3.72 -20.05 -10.77
C TYR A 89 2.55 -19.13 -10.46
N ILE A 90 2.56 -18.55 -9.25
CA ILE A 90 1.60 -17.55 -8.80
C ILE A 90 1.92 -16.20 -9.47
N LEU A 91 0.88 -15.47 -9.87
CA LEU A 91 0.98 -14.08 -10.32
C LEU A 91 0.11 -13.18 -9.45
N THR A 92 0.74 -12.23 -8.76
CA THR A 92 0.10 -11.20 -7.97
C THR A 92 0.52 -9.80 -8.45
N ALA A 93 -0.18 -8.78 -7.95
CA ALA A 93 0.26 -7.40 -8.11
C ALA A 93 -0.14 -6.57 -6.91
N ALA A 94 0.74 -5.66 -6.49
CA ALA A 94 0.42 -4.56 -5.60
C ALA A 94 -0.17 -3.40 -6.42
N ILE A 95 -1.37 -2.96 -6.03
CA ILE A 95 -2.06 -1.85 -6.71
C ILE A 95 -2.43 -0.74 -5.72
N SER A 96 -2.48 0.49 -6.23
CA SER A 96 -2.89 1.68 -5.49
C SER A 96 -4.27 1.52 -4.85
N ALA A 97 -4.45 2.06 -3.64
CA ALA A 97 -5.77 2.22 -3.04
C ALA A 97 -6.43 3.58 -3.32
N GLY A 98 -5.71 4.58 -3.86
CA GLY A 98 -6.29 5.87 -4.23
C GLY A 98 -7.29 5.76 -5.40
N ILE A 99 -8.51 6.24 -5.21
CA ILE A 99 -9.63 6.10 -6.16
C ILE A 99 -9.31 6.66 -7.56
N GLU A 100 -8.66 7.81 -7.64
CA GLU A 100 -8.30 8.42 -8.93
C GLU A 100 -7.23 7.62 -9.67
N THR A 101 -6.26 7.05 -8.96
CA THR A 101 -5.27 6.13 -9.55
C THR A 101 -5.93 4.81 -9.95
N LEU A 102 -6.87 4.29 -9.16
CA LEU A 102 -7.66 3.10 -9.50
C LEU A 102 -8.44 3.28 -10.81
N LYS A 103 -9.09 4.44 -11.00
CA LYS A 103 -9.84 4.77 -12.22
C LYS A 103 -8.95 4.93 -13.45
N SER A 104 -7.83 5.65 -13.30
CA SER A 104 -6.96 6.00 -14.41
C SER A 104 -6.01 4.87 -14.81
N GLY A 105 -5.46 4.13 -13.84
CA GLY A 105 -4.39 3.17 -14.06
C GLY A 105 -4.83 1.74 -14.35
N TYR A 106 -6.07 1.35 -14.02
CA TYR A 106 -6.44 -0.06 -14.01
C TYR A 106 -7.79 -0.35 -14.68
N LYS A 107 -7.87 -1.55 -15.28
CA LYS A 107 -9.13 -2.21 -15.66
C LYS A 107 -9.46 -3.28 -14.65
N LEU A 108 -10.06 -2.89 -13.53
CA LEU A 108 -10.13 -3.69 -12.31
C LEU A 108 -10.74 -5.09 -12.51
N LYS A 109 -11.78 -5.22 -13.36
CA LYS A 109 -12.31 -6.54 -13.73
C LYS A 109 -11.24 -7.42 -14.41
N GLU A 110 -10.54 -6.91 -15.42
CA GLU A 110 -9.49 -7.66 -16.12
C GLU A 110 -8.31 -7.98 -15.18
N VAL A 111 -7.96 -7.06 -14.28
CA VAL A 111 -6.95 -7.30 -13.23
C VAL A 111 -7.37 -8.48 -12.34
N GLY A 112 -8.60 -8.48 -11.83
CA GLY A 112 -9.14 -9.57 -11.01
C GLY A 112 -9.27 -10.90 -11.75
N ASP A 113 -9.53 -10.88 -13.06
CA ASP A 113 -9.58 -12.08 -13.89
C ASP A 113 -8.18 -12.69 -14.10
N LEU A 114 -7.15 -11.85 -14.27
CA LEU A 114 -5.79 -12.26 -14.63
C LEU A 114 -4.90 -12.62 -13.44
N LEU A 115 -5.07 -12.01 -12.27
CA LEU A 115 -4.22 -12.24 -11.10
C LEU A 115 -4.74 -13.39 -10.22
N ASP A 116 -3.86 -14.06 -9.48
CA ASP A 116 -4.24 -15.01 -8.44
C ASP A 116 -4.72 -14.25 -7.20
N TYR A 117 -3.94 -13.25 -6.79
CA TYR A 117 -4.27 -12.30 -5.73
C TYR A 117 -3.95 -10.87 -6.13
N VAL A 118 -4.73 -9.93 -5.59
CA VAL A 118 -4.54 -8.49 -5.75
C VAL A 118 -4.21 -7.91 -4.39
N HIS A 119 -2.99 -7.43 -4.21
CA HIS A 119 -2.55 -6.77 -2.98
C HIS A 119 -2.96 -5.28 -3.05
N LEU A 120 -4.05 -4.91 -2.38
CA LEU A 120 -4.52 -3.52 -2.36
C LEU A 120 -3.77 -2.74 -1.27
N MET A 121 -2.97 -1.76 -1.67
CA MET A 121 -2.12 -0.97 -0.78
C MET A 121 -2.91 0.08 0.00
N CYS A 122 -3.76 -0.39 0.93
CA CYS A 122 -4.63 0.43 1.77
C CYS A 122 -3.87 1.16 2.89
N TYR A 123 -2.84 1.90 2.52
CA TYR A 123 -2.00 2.73 3.37
C TYR A 123 -1.43 3.88 2.53
N ASP A 124 -0.67 4.78 3.15
CA ASP A 124 -0.15 5.99 2.50
C ASP A 124 -1.24 6.91 1.93
N TYR A 125 -2.42 6.92 2.57
CA TYR A 125 -3.47 7.86 2.21
C TYR A 125 -3.10 9.30 2.59
N ARG A 126 -2.36 9.45 3.70
CA ARG A 126 -1.88 10.74 4.22
C ARG A 126 -0.44 10.61 4.68
N GLY A 127 0.33 11.68 4.51
CA GLY A 127 1.74 11.70 4.90
C GLY A 127 2.31 13.12 4.90
N SER A 128 3.61 13.26 5.15
CA SER A 128 4.28 14.56 5.26
C SER A 128 4.16 15.44 4.01
N TRP A 129 3.78 14.88 2.87
CA TRP A 129 3.45 15.64 1.64
C TRP A 129 2.14 16.44 1.74
N ASP A 130 1.30 16.18 2.74
CA ASP A 130 0.07 16.93 3.00
C ASP A 130 0.33 18.19 3.83
N SER A 131 -0.55 19.20 3.68
CA SER A 131 -0.51 20.43 4.48
C SER A 131 -1.24 20.32 5.83
N THR A 132 -1.77 19.14 6.14
CA THR A 132 -2.42 18.80 7.39
C THR A 132 -2.06 17.38 7.80
N THR A 133 -1.97 17.13 9.10
CA THR A 133 -1.86 15.78 9.66
C THR A 133 -3.05 14.92 9.24
N GLY A 134 -2.82 13.63 9.05
CA GLY A 134 -3.86 12.70 8.62
C GLY A 134 -3.50 11.25 8.92
N ALA A 135 -4.50 10.38 8.85
CA ALA A 135 -4.35 8.95 9.11
C ALA A 135 -3.57 8.29 7.96
N ASN A 136 -2.54 7.50 8.27
CA ASN A 136 -1.81 6.73 7.25
C ASN A 136 -2.75 5.74 6.53
N SER A 137 -3.62 5.07 7.28
CA SER A 137 -4.56 4.05 6.79
C SER A 137 -5.92 4.20 7.51
N PRO A 138 -6.74 5.21 7.18
CA PRO A 138 -8.03 5.42 7.82
C PRO A 138 -9.04 4.34 7.41
N LEU A 139 -9.76 3.74 8.36
CA LEU A 139 -10.74 2.67 8.07
C LEU A 139 -11.93 3.20 7.26
N GLY A 140 -12.55 4.29 7.67
CA GLY A 140 -13.77 4.82 7.04
C GLY A 140 -14.10 6.23 7.53
N PRO A 141 -15.34 6.72 7.30
CA PRO A 141 -16.43 6.09 6.55
C PRO A 141 -16.23 6.10 5.02
N VAL A 142 -17.07 5.35 4.28
CA VAL A 142 -17.04 5.27 2.79
C VAL A 142 -17.35 6.60 2.10
N THR A 143 -17.95 7.55 2.81
CA THR A 143 -18.20 8.90 2.28
C THR A 143 -16.91 9.70 2.04
N ASP A 144 -15.80 9.31 2.70
CA ASP A 144 -14.46 9.85 2.41
C ASP A 144 -13.79 8.97 1.33
N PRO A 145 -13.45 9.52 0.15
CA PRO A 145 -12.85 8.75 -0.94
C PRO A 145 -11.45 8.21 -0.64
N LEU A 146 -10.77 8.67 0.42
CA LEU A 146 -9.42 8.27 0.78
C LEU A 146 -9.40 7.46 2.09
N THR A 147 -10.19 6.38 2.12
CA THR A 147 -10.24 5.42 3.23
C THR A 147 -10.16 3.98 2.75
N VAL A 148 -9.76 3.09 3.65
CA VAL A 148 -9.68 1.64 3.41
C VAL A 148 -11.03 1.12 2.92
N LYS A 149 -12.14 1.45 3.59
CA LYS A 149 -13.49 1.01 3.19
C LYS A 149 -13.87 1.54 1.81
N SER A 150 -13.54 2.79 1.48
CA SER A 150 -13.80 3.34 0.14
C SER A 150 -13.03 2.62 -0.95
N SER A 151 -11.74 2.39 -0.75
CA SER A 151 -10.89 1.68 -1.73
C SER A 151 -11.34 0.24 -1.94
N VAL A 152 -11.61 -0.49 -0.86
CA VAL A 152 -12.12 -1.87 -0.91
C VAL A 152 -13.48 -1.91 -1.62
N SER A 153 -14.43 -1.07 -1.22
CA SER A 153 -15.76 -1.00 -1.84
C SER A 153 -15.65 -0.69 -3.33
N PHE A 154 -14.77 0.23 -3.70
CA PHE A 154 -14.54 0.61 -5.09
C PHE A 154 -14.01 -0.56 -5.92
N VAL A 155 -12.98 -1.27 -5.46
CA VAL A 155 -12.40 -2.37 -6.26
C VAL A 155 -13.35 -3.55 -6.42
N LEU A 156 -14.12 -3.87 -5.38
CA LEU A 156 -15.13 -4.92 -5.41
C LEU A 156 -16.26 -4.57 -6.38
N ALA A 157 -16.78 -3.34 -6.30
CA ALA A 157 -17.83 -2.84 -7.19
C ALA A 157 -17.38 -2.78 -8.66
N ASN A 158 -16.08 -2.69 -8.92
CA ASN A 158 -15.49 -2.63 -10.26
C ASN A 158 -14.88 -3.95 -10.74
N GLY A 159 -15.21 -5.06 -10.07
CA GLY A 159 -15.03 -6.41 -10.61
C GLY A 159 -13.81 -7.19 -10.12
N ILE A 160 -13.06 -6.70 -9.12
CA ILE A 160 -12.09 -7.57 -8.43
C ILE A 160 -12.87 -8.55 -7.54
N PRO A 161 -12.72 -9.88 -7.72
CA PRO A 161 -13.40 -10.84 -6.86
C PRO A 161 -12.91 -10.77 -5.41
N ALA A 162 -13.80 -10.71 -4.43
CA ALA A 162 -13.45 -10.62 -3.02
C ALA A 162 -12.45 -11.70 -2.57
N ARG A 163 -12.63 -12.96 -3.03
CA ARG A 163 -11.72 -14.08 -2.73
C ARG A 163 -10.29 -13.93 -3.24
N LYS A 164 -10.04 -12.98 -4.16
CA LYS A 164 -8.71 -12.68 -4.71
C LYS A 164 -8.15 -11.38 -4.14
N LEU A 165 -8.94 -10.60 -3.42
CA LEU A 165 -8.51 -9.33 -2.84
C LEU A 165 -7.78 -9.60 -1.53
N VAL A 166 -6.59 -9.03 -1.39
CA VAL A 166 -5.79 -9.08 -0.17
C VAL A 166 -5.63 -7.66 0.35
N LEU A 167 -6.02 -7.46 1.60
CA LEU A 167 -6.00 -6.16 2.27
C LEU A 167 -4.58 -5.84 2.76
N GLY A 168 -3.99 -4.74 2.28
CA GLY A 168 -2.76 -4.18 2.83
C GLY A 168 -2.97 -3.58 4.21
N LEU A 169 -2.15 -3.98 5.18
CA LEU A 169 -2.15 -3.47 6.55
C LEU A 169 -0.76 -2.93 6.90
N PRO A 170 -0.60 -1.62 7.15
CA PRO A 170 0.72 -1.06 7.41
C PRO A 170 1.20 -1.42 8.81
N THR A 171 2.48 -1.80 8.92
CA THR A 171 3.20 -1.98 10.20
C THR A 171 4.21 -0.85 10.41
N TYR A 172 3.84 0.34 9.98
CA TYR A 172 4.60 1.58 10.10
C TYR A 172 3.64 2.76 10.27
N GLY A 173 4.17 3.90 10.70
CA GLY A 173 3.49 5.18 10.77
C GLY A 173 4.08 6.20 9.81
N ARG A 174 3.28 7.23 9.52
CA ARG A 174 3.68 8.44 8.82
C ARG A 174 3.85 9.57 9.83
N THR A 175 4.94 10.32 9.70
CA THR A 175 5.32 11.37 10.66
C THR A 175 5.11 12.75 10.08
N PHE A 176 4.71 13.70 10.92
CA PHE A 176 4.46 15.10 10.55
C PHE A 176 5.14 16.05 11.53
N ILE A 177 5.44 17.26 11.05
CA ILE A 177 5.80 18.41 11.88
C ILE A 177 4.68 19.45 11.77
N LEU A 178 4.07 19.80 12.90
CA LEU A 178 3.03 20.83 12.98
C LEU A 178 3.58 22.21 12.64
N GLU A 179 2.74 23.08 12.06
CA GLU A 179 3.09 24.49 11.86
C GLU A 179 3.20 25.21 13.22
N THR A 180 2.27 24.92 14.13
CA THR A 180 2.20 25.51 15.47
C THR A 180 2.05 24.39 16.51
N PRO A 181 2.90 24.37 17.56
CA PRO A 181 2.71 23.43 18.65
C PRO A 181 1.34 23.61 19.33
N PRO A 182 0.67 22.51 19.68
CA PRO A 182 -0.64 22.52 20.31
C PRO A 182 -0.57 22.99 21.76
N ALA A 183 -1.65 23.60 22.27
CA ALA A 183 -1.79 23.90 23.68
C ALA A 183 -1.96 22.61 24.52
N GLU A 184 -1.47 22.61 25.75
CA GLU A 184 -1.59 21.47 26.66
C GLU A 184 -3.05 21.23 27.10
N GLY A 185 -3.46 19.95 27.21
CA GLY A 185 -4.71 19.55 27.86
C GLY A 185 -5.95 19.39 26.97
N GLU A 186 -5.87 19.68 25.66
CA GLU A 186 -7.02 19.54 24.75
C GLU A 186 -7.15 18.12 24.15
N LYS A 187 -8.40 17.70 23.87
CA LYS A 187 -8.65 16.52 23.02
C LYS A 187 -8.09 16.81 21.63
N ARG A 188 -7.26 15.91 21.12
CA ARG A 188 -6.64 16.04 19.80
C ARG A 188 -7.34 15.14 18.80
N ASN A 189 -7.44 15.61 17.56
CA ASN A 189 -7.85 14.82 16.40
C ASN A 189 -6.83 15.08 15.28
N LEU A 190 -6.81 14.23 14.27
CA LEU A 190 -6.04 14.50 13.05
C LEU A 190 -6.68 15.65 12.25
N GLY A 191 -5.89 16.29 11.37
CA GLY A 191 -6.33 17.42 10.54
C GLY A 191 -5.69 18.76 10.89
N GLU A 192 -4.83 18.80 11.89
CA GLU A 192 -4.04 19.99 12.25
C GLU A 192 -3.04 20.36 11.15
N ARG A 193 -2.79 21.66 10.97
CA ARG A 193 -1.85 22.19 9.98
C ARG A 193 -0.43 21.66 10.20
N SER A 194 0.18 21.16 9.13
CA SER A 194 1.55 20.63 9.13
C SER A 194 2.40 21.29 8.05
N LYS A 195 3.70 21.37 8.32
CA LYS A 195 4.70 21.85 7.37
C LYS A 195 4.83 20.85 6.22
N THR A 196 4.31 21.20 5.04
CA THR A 196 4.40 20.35 3.84
C THR A 196 5.85 19.96 3.52
N GLY A 197 6.07 18.67 3.29
CA GLY A 197 7.38 18.07 3.02
C GLY A 197 8.23 17.81 4.28
N ALA A 198 7.78 18.23 5.46
CA ALA A 198 8.50 18.01 6.70
C ALA A 198 7.96 16.80 7.47
N GLY A 199 8.82 15.80 7.64
CA GLY A 199 8.62 14.68 8.56
C GLY A 199 9.91 14.47 9.35
N PHE A 200 9.91 13.48 10.24
CA PHE A 200 11.11 13.09 10.98
C PHE A 200 11.27 11.59 10.91
N GLN A 201 12.52 11.14 10.94
CA GLN A 201 12.86 9.73 10.85
C GLN A 201 12.89 9.01 12.20
N GLY A 202 12.61 7.71 12.17
CA GLY A 202 12.91 6.79 13.27
C GLY A 202 14.42 6.44 13.37
N PRO A 203 14.86 5.94 14.54
CA PRO A 203 16.28 5.65 14.81
C PRO A 203 16.91 4.55 13.92
N PHE A 204 16.10 3.65 13.37
CA PHE A 204 16.53 2.50 12.57
C PHE A 204 16.20 2.64 11.07
N THR A 205 14.97 3.04 10.72
CA THR A 205 14.53 3.21 9.33
C THR A 205 15.19 4.40 8.65
N ARG A 206 15.51 5.45 9.43
CA ARG A 206 16.27 6.63 8.97
C ARG A 206 15.70 7.25 7.68
N THR A 207 14.36 7.30 7.62
CA THR A 207 13.62 7.89 6.51
C THR A 207 12.67 8.95 7.04
N ASP A 208 12.87 10.20 6.65
CA ASP A 208 11.99 11.29 7.07
C ASP A 208 10.56 11.04 6.59
N GLY A 209 9.59 11.31 7.47
CA GLY A 209 8.18 11.06 7.14
C GLY A 209 7.73 9.63 7.45
N PHE A 210 8.60 8.75 7.94
CA PHE A 210 8.34 7.32 8.12
C PHE A 210 8.92 6.79 9.42
N MET A 211 8.18 5.88 10.06
CA MET A 211 8.64 5.17 11.26
C MET A 211 8.06 3.77 11.33
N GLY A 212 8.90 2.74 11.45
CA GLY A 212 8.46 1.36 11.64
C GLY A 212 7.76 1.19 12.99
N TYR A 213 6.79 0.28 13.08
CA TYR A 213 6.02 0.06 14.31
C TYR A 213 6.93 -0.37 15.49
N ASN A 214 7.99 -1.12 15.22
CA ASN A 214 9.00 -1.48 16.22
C ASN A 214 9.72 -0.25 16.80
N GLU A 215 10.02 0.76 15.97
CA GLU A 215 10.69 1.99 16.40
C GLU A 215 9.73 2.85 17.21
N LEU A 216 8.49 2.98 16.72
CA LEU A 216 7.41 3.65 17.42
C LEU A 216 7.19 3.07 18.81
N CYS A 217 7.15 1.74 18.95
CA CYS A 217 7.03 1.09 20.25
C CYS A 217 8.18 1.40 21.20
N LEU A 218 9.39 1.66 20.70
CA LEU A 218 10.54 2.07 21.52
C LEU A 218 10.42 3.54 21.92
N GLU A 219 10.07 4.41 20.97
CA GLU A 219 9.83 5.84 21.20
C GLU A 219 8.74 6.07 22.25
N LEU A 220 7.58 5.40 22.11
CA LEU A 220 6.46 5.53 23.06
C LEU A 220 6.79 5.03 24.47
N LYS A 221 7.77 4.12 24.62
CA LYS A 221 8.26 3.69 25.95
C LYS A 221 9.18 4.72 26.60
N SER A 222 9.81 5.58 25.80
CA SER A 222 10.92 6.45 26.21
C SER A 222 10.51 7.84 26.71
N SER A 223 9.21 8.14 26.87
CA SER A 223 8.57 9.37 27.42
C SER A 223 8.22 10.52 26.43
N ASN A 224 7.47 11.52 26.93
CA ASN A 224 6.88 12.72 26.30
C ASN A 224 5.86 12.55 25.15
N TRP A 225 5.56 11.31 24.74
CA TRP A 225 4.50 11.06 23.77
C TRP A 225 3.15 10.87 24.45
N THR A 226 2.13 11.58 23.97
CA THR A 226 0.73 11.32 24.31
C THR A 226 0.06 10.63 23.13
N VAL A 227 -0.52 9.45 23.38
CA VAL A 227 -1.27 8.68 22.38
C VAL A 227 -2.74 9.05 22.45
N TYR A 228 -3.30 9.36 21.29
CA TYR A 228 -4.70 9.67 21.08
C TYR A 228 -5.33 8.65 20.13
N TRP A 229 -6.66 8.58 20.17
CA TRP A 229 -7.46 7.81 19.24
C TRP A 229 -8.31 8.76 18.42
N ASP A 230 -8.19 8.69 17.10
CA ASP A 230 -9.01 9.45 16.17
C ASP A 230 -10.24 8.63 15.78
N ASP A 231 -11.41 9.01 16.32
CA ASP A 231 -12.67 8.29 16.13
C ASP A 231 -13.11 8.26 14.67
N ALA A 232 -12.82 9.32 13.91
CA ALA A 232 -13.22 9.45 12.50
C ALA A 232 -12.50 8.43 11.62
N SER A 233 -11.17 8.34 11.73
CA SER A 233 -10.36 7.38 10.97
C SER A 233 -10.29 5.98 11.58
N SER A 234 -10.68 5.83 12.86
CA SER A 234 -10.46 4.61 13.65
C SER A 234 -8.98 4.21 13.72
N THR A 235 -8.10 5.19 13.88
CA THR A 235 -6.64 4.97 14.00
C THR A 235 -6.05 5.72 15.20
N PRO A 236 -4.97 5.20 15.80
CA PRO A 236 -4.20 5.94 16.79
C PRO A 236 -3.27 6.97 16.13
N PHE A 237 -2.94 8.00 16.90
CA PHE A 237 -1.80 8.87 16.61
C PHE A 237 -1.11 9.28 17.91
N ALA A 238 0.15 9.67 17.84
CA ALA A 238 0.95 10.10 18.99
C ALA A 238 1.50 11.51 18.76
N VAL A 239 1.55 12.32 19.81
CA VAL A 239 2.06 13.70 19.74
C VAL A 239 3.13 13.94 20.80
N ASN A 240 4.19 14.66 20.43
CA ASN A 240 5.23 15.16 21.31
C ASN A 240 5.70 16.54 20.80
N GLY A 241 5.28 17.61 21.46
CA GLY A 241 5.51 18.98 20.97
C GLY A 241 4.85 19.20 19.60
N ASP A 242 5.65 19.58 18.60
CA ASP A 242 5.22 19.75 17.22
C ASP A 242 5.24 18.45 16.39
N LYS A 243 5.73 17.34 16.95
CA LYS A 243 5.84 16.07 16.24
C LYS A 243 4.57 15.25 16.38
N VAL A 244 4.10 14.72 15.26
CA VAL A 244 2.96 13.80 15.21
C VAL A 244 3.34 12.52 14.48
N ILE A 245 2.96 11.37 15.04
CA ILE A 245 3.06 10.06 14.39
C ILE A 245 1.66 9.51 14.19
N SER A 246 1.28 9.24 12.95
CA SER A 246 0.00 8.62 12.56
C SER A 246 0.27 7.16 12.19
N PHE A 247 -0.38 6.21 12.85
CA PHE A 247 0.03 4.79 12.77
C PHE A 247 -1.14 3.82 12.99
N ASP A 248 -0.83 2.53 12.92
CA ASP A 248 -1.74 1.44 13.29
C ASP A 248 -1.26 0.72 14.55
N ASN A 249 -2.19 0.33 15.43
CA ASN A 249 -1.92 -0.52 16.58
C ASN A 249 -2.82 -1.77 16.54
N ALA A 250 -2.67 -2.65 17.54
CA ALA A 250 -3.47 -3.87 17.61
C ALA A 250 -4.99 -3.62 17.53
N LYS A 251 -5.50 -2.52 18.12
CA LYS A 251 -6.92 -2.17 18.06
C LYS A 251 -7.35 -1.76 16.65
N SER A 252 -6.62 -0.87 15.98
CA SER A 252 -7.00 -0.43 14.62
C SER A 252 -6.85 -1.55 13.59
N ILE A 253 -5.84 -2.41 13.73
CA ILE A 253 -5.69 -3.61 12.92
C ILE A 253 -6.88 -4.57 13.14
N GLN A 254 -7.25 -4.82 14.40
CA GLN A 254 -8.41 -5.67 14.71
C GLN A 254 -9.69 -5.12 14.06
N LEU A 255 -9.95 -3.81 14.18
CA LEU A 255 -11.12 -3.17 13.57
C LEU A 255 -11.14 -3.33 12.05
N LYS A 256 -9.99 -3.14 11.37
CA LYS A 256 -9.88 -3.31 9.92
C LYS A 256 -10.18 -4.75 9.49
N VAL A 257 -9.66 -5.72 10.23
CA VAL A 257 -9.88 -7.14 9.94
C VAL A 257 -11.34 -7.51 10.19
N SER A 258 -11.91 -7.14 11.34
CA SER A 258 -13.30 -7.52 11.68
C SER A 258 -14.35 -6.84 10.81
N ASP A 259 -14.14 -5.56 10.45
CA ASP A 259 -15.13 -4.78 9.70
C ASP A 259 -15.18 -5.17 8.22
N LEU A 260 -14.08 -5.67 7.65
CA LEU A 260 -13.96 -6.00 6.23
C LEU A 260 -14.08 -7.50 5.93
N LEU A 261 -13.81 -8.36 6.90
CA LEU A 261 -13.86 -9.82 6.74
C LEU A 261 -15.11 -10.47 7.33
N GLY A 262 -16.13 -9.69 7.74
CA GLY A 262 -17.38 -10.09 8.41
C GLY A 262 -17.68 -11.60 8.49
N ASP A 263 -17.94 -12.08 9.71
CA ASP A 263 -18.21 -13.48 10.13
C ASP A 263 -18.61 -14.50 9.05
#